data_AF-A0A967VWY3-F1
#
_entry.id   AF-A0A967VWY3-F1
#
_cell.length_a   1.000
_cell.length_b   1.000
_cell.length_c   1.000
_cell.angle_alpha   90.00
_cell.angle_beta   90.00
_cell.angle_gamma   90.00
#
_symmetry.space_group_name_H-M   'P 1'
#
loop_
_entity.id
_entity.type
_entity.pdbx_description
1 polymer ?
#
loop_
_entity_poly.entity_id
_entity_poly.type
_entity_poly.pdbx_seq_one_letter_code
_entity_poly.pdbx_strand_id
1 'polypeptide(L)' 'AAETRDEPGCEYSEVIQNIDNPNLITLVEKYTDYAAFKAHMQMPAIRNFIDNLKSQLVDETHVSFHATR' A
#
# COMPACT_ATOMS: atom_id res chain seq x y z
N ALA A 1 -3.68 5.86 -5.35
CA ALA A 1 -4.74 4.90 -5.72
C ALA A 1 -4.92 4.80 -7.23
N ALA A 2 -5.29 5.87 -7.96
CA ALA A 2 -5.36 5.81 -9.43
C ALA A 2 -4.00 5.47 -10.06
N GLU A 3 -2.93 6.20 -9.69
CA GLU A 3 -1.58 5.96 -10.24
C GLU A 3 -1.02 4.58 -9.90
N THR A 4 -1.35 4.02 -8.73
CA THR A 4 -0.88 2.69 -8.31
C THR A 4 -1.49 1.56 -9.12
N ARG A 5 -2.76 1.71 -9.52
CA ARG A 5 -3.45 0.70 -10.35
C ARG A 5 -2.88 0.61 -11.76
N ASP A 6 -2.19 1.66 -12.21
CA ASP A 6 -1.53 1.71 -13.52
C ASP A 6 -0.07 1.22 -13.47
N GLU A 7 0.46 0.86 -12.28
CA GLU A 7 1.83 0.37 -12.14
C GLU A 7 2.00 -1.02 -12.78
N PRO A 8 3.11 -1.28 -13.52
CA PRO A 8 3.38 -2.60 -14.08
C PRO A 8 3.39 -3.70 -13.01
N GLY A 9 2.52 -4.71 -13.19
CA GLY A 9 2.39 -5.83 -12.26
C GLY A 9 1.52 -5.55 -11.04
N CYS A 10 0.87 -4.38 -10.93
CA CYS A 10 -0.25 -4.18 -10.00
C CYS A 10 -1.51 -4.85 -10.56
N GLU A 11 -2.06 -5.82 -9.84
CA GLU A 11 -3.30 -6.51 -10.22
C GLU A 11 -4.52 -5.98 -9.48
N TYR A 12 -4.30 -5.45 -8.27
CA TYR A 12 -5.35 -4.89 -7.42
C TYR A 12 -4.73 -3.88 -6.45
N SER A 13 -5.39 -2.74 -6.25
CA SER A 13 -5.03 -1.77 -5.22
C SER A 13 -6.29 -1.03 -4.77
N GLU A 14 -6.61 -1.13 -3.48
CA GLU A 14 -7.78 -0.52 -2.86
C GLU A 14 -7.40 0.08 -1.51
N VAL A 15 -7.94 1.27 -1.23
CA VAL A 15 -7.85 1.93 0.08
C VAL A 15 -9.21 1.82 0.75
N ILE A 16 -9.25 1.13 1.89
CA ILE A 16 -10.50 0.78 2.58
C ILE A 16 -10.46 1.41 3.97
N GLN A 17 -11.47 2.20 4.30
CA GLN A 17 -11.67 2.70 5.66
C GLN A 17 -12.48 1.68 6.47
N ASN A 18 -12.07 1.42 7.71
CA ASN A 18 -12.82 0.55 8.60
C ASN A 18 -14.16 1.21 9.01
N ILE A 19 -15.23 0.42 9.07
CA ILE A 19 -16.59 0.90 9.35
C ILE A 19 -16.80 1.35 10.81
N ASP A 20 -16.13 0.70 11.76
CA ASP A 20 -16.28 0.95 13.20
C ASP A 20 -15.27 1.99 13.70
N ASN A 21 -14.08 2.04 13.09
CA ASN A 21 -13.02 2.99 13.40
C ASN A 21 -12.54 3.73 12.13
N PRO A 22 -13.03 4.97 11.87
CA PRO A 22 -12.67 5.70 10.66
C PRO A 22 -11.19 6.09 10.57
N ASN A 23 -10.43 6.04 11.68
CA ASN A 23 -8.99 6.29 11.67
C ASN A 23 -8.17 5.06 11.27
N LEU A 24 -8.79 3.88 11.17
CA LEU A 24 -8.14 2.66 10.70
C LEU A 24 -8.33 2.53 9.18
N ILE A 25 -7.22 2.67 8.45
CA ILE A 25 -7.16 2.55 7.00
C ILE A 25 -6.41 1.27 6.63
N THR A 26 -6.99 0.48 5.73
CA THR A 26 -6.38 -0.75 5.19
C THR A 26 -6.10 -0.57 3.70
N LEU A 27 -4.86 -0.84 3.30
CA LEU A 27 -4.47 -0.96 1.90
C LEU A 27 -4.46 -2.44 1.54
N VAL A 28 -5.26 -2.83 0.56
CA VAL A 28 -5.25 -4.19 0.01
C VAL A 28 -4.66 -4.11 -1.38
N GLU A 29 -3.49 -4.71 -1.53
CA GLU A 29 -2.73 -4.66 -2.77
C GLU A 29 -2.33 -6.05 -3.22
N LYS A 30 -2.44 -6.31 -4.51
CA LYS A 30 -2.00 -7.55 -5.14
C LYS A 30 -1.05 -7.19 -6.27
N TYR A 31 0.11 -7.82 -6.24
CA TYR A 31 1.12 -7.71 -7.29
C TYR A 31 1.36 -9.08 -7.93
N THR A 32 1.66 -9.09 -9.22
CA THR A 32 1.96 -10.32 -9.97
C THR A 32 3.14 -11.08 -9.37
N ASP A 33 4.13 -10.36 -8.83
CA ASP A 33 5.25 -10.93 -8.09
C ASP A 33 5.86 -9.94 -7.09
N TYR A 34 6.86 -10.43 -6.34
CA TYR A 34 7.56 -9.62 -5.35
C TYR A 34 8.46 -8.54 -5.97
N ALA A 35 8.89 -8.68 -7.24
CA ALA A 35 9.68 -7.67 -7.90
C ALA A 35 8.82 -6.44 -8.26
N ALA A 36 7.59 -6.65 -8.74
CA ALA A 36 6.60 -5.60 -8.95
C ALA A 36 6.28 -4.85 -7.64
N PHE A 37 6.06 -5.58 -6.53
CA PHE A 37 5.89 -4.94 -5.21
C PHE A 37 7.11 -4.11 -4.78
N LYS A 38 8.34 -4.62 -4.99
CA LYS A 38 9.54 -3.84 -4.67
C LYS A 38 9.65 -2.57 -5.51
N ALA A 39 9.26 -2.62 -6.78
CA ALA A 39 9.24 -1.45 -7.66
C ALA A 39 8.22 -0.41 -7.17
N HIS A 40 7.01 -0.85 -6.80
CA HIS A 40 6.00 -0.01 -6.15
C HIS A 40 6.58 0.73 -4.93
N MET A 41 7.27 0.01 -4.04
CA MET A 41 7.91 0.58 -2.86
C MET A 41 9.03 1.60 -3.15
N GLN A 42 9.50 1.69 -4.41
CA GLN A 42 10.46 2.73 -4.85
C GLN A 42 9.79 3.96 -5.46
N MET A 43 8.47 3.95 -5.69
CA MET A 43 7.79 5.07 -6.31
C MET A 43 7.95 6.35 -5.47
N PRO A 44 8.20 7.53 -6.09
CA PRO A 44 8.47 8.76 -5.34
C PRO A 44 7.40 9.11 -4.31
N ALA A 45 6.11 8.88 -4.63
CA ALA A 45 5.01 9.11 -3.70
C ALA A 45 5.06 8.17 -2.47
N ILE A 46 5.35 6.89 -2.69
CA ILE A 46 5.47 5.89 -1.61
C ILE A 46 6.69 6.19 -0.74
N ARG A 47 7.83 6.52 -1.36
CA ARG A 47 9.04 6.95 -0.63
C ARG A 47 8.78 8.19 0.20
N ASN A 48 8.15 9.21 -0.37
CA ASN A 48 7.79 10.41 0.39
C ASN A 48 6.86 10.09 1.58
N PHE A 49 5.87 9.21 1.39
CA PHE A 49 5.01 8.80 2.50
C PHE A 49 5.80 8.11 3.62
N ILE A 50 6.60 7.09 3.28
CA ILE A 50 7.36 6.30 4.26
C ILE A 50 8.39 7.17 4.99
N ASP A 51 9.14 7.97 4.23
CA ASP A 51 10.32 8.66 4.74
C ASP A 51 9.95 9.95 5.48
N ASN A 52 8.89 10.65 5.07
CA ASN A 52 8.57 11.99 5.58
C ASN A 52 7.23 12.11 6.30
N LEU A 53 6.20 11.37 5.88
CA LEU A 53 4.83 11.59 6.35
C LEU A 53 4.34 10.56 7.37
N LYS A 54 4.82 9.31 7.28
CA LYS A 54 4.31 8.19 8.05
C LYS A 54 4.35 8.45 9.56
N SER A 55 5.46 8.95 10.07
CA SER A 55 5.63 9.24 11.51
C SER A 55 4.74 10.37 12.03
N GLN A 56 4.18 11.20 11.15
CA GLN A 56 3.30 12.31 11.50
C GLN A 56 1.82 11.94 11.38
N LEU A 57 1.49 10.96 10.55
CA LEU A 57 0.12 10.63 10.16
C LEU A 57 -0.36 9.27 10.70
N VAL A 58 0.55 8.40 11.11
CA VAL A 58 0.24 7.00 11.43
C VAL A 58 0.85 6.63 12.78
N ASP A 59 -0.02 6.37 13.75
CA ASP A 59 0.39 5.92 15.09
C ASP A 59 0.98 4.50 15.07
N GLU A 60 0.34 3.58 14.33
CA GLU A 60 0.75 2.18 14.23
C GLU A 60 0.57 1.65 12.79
N THR A 61 1.45 0.74 12.36
CA THR A 61 1.33 0.06 11.07
C THR A 61 1.50 -1.43 11.22
N HIS A 62 0.56 -2.20 10.66
CA HIS A 62 0.67 -3.64 10.52
C HIS A 62 0.76 -4.02 9.04
N VAL A 63 1.73 -4.85 8.68
CA VAL A 63 1.93 -5.33 7.29
C VAL A 63 2.07 -6.85 7.32
N SER A 64 1.35 -7.52 6.42
CA SER A 64 1.45 -8.96 6.21
C SER A 64 1.46 -9.29 4.72
N PHE A 65 2.17 -10.35 4.34
CA PHE A 65 2.29 -10.81 2.96
C PHE A 65 1.64 -12.18 2.83
N HIS A 66 0.87 -12.36 1.76
CA HIS A 66 0.11 -13.59 1.49
C HIS A 66 0.31 -13.98 0.03
N ALA A 67 0.25 -15.28 -0.25
CA ALA A 67 0.27 -15.82 -1.61
C ALA A 67 -1.06 -16.54 -1.89
N THR A 68 -1.68 -16.24 -3.02
CA THR A 68 -2.80 -17.04 -3.52
C THR A 68 -2.28 -18.40 -3.98
N ARG A 69 -2.94 -19.47 -3.54
CA ARG A 69 -2.66 -20.84 -3.98
C ARG A 69 -3.26 -21.12 -5.34
#